data_AF-A0AAV7AAT7-F1
#
_entry.id   AF-A0AAV7AAT7-F1
#
_cell.length_a   1.000
_cell.length_b   1.000
_cell.length_c   1.000
_cell.angle_alpha   90.00
_cell.angle_beta   90.00
_cell.angle_gamma   90.00
#
_symmetry.space_group_name_H-M   'P 1'
#
loop_
_entity.id
_entity.type
_entity.pdbx_description
1 polymer ?
#
loop_
_entity_poly.entity_id
_entity_poly.type
_entity_poly.pdbx_seq_one_letter_code
_entity_poly.pdbx_strand_id
1 'polypeptide(L)'
;MTPTERFKAFFMAPVVIFHLNILAYFGFLLLFAYVLMTDFQPSPSWREHVIYFWLFSLVCEEIRQVLYDPDGFGLLKQASLYINDFWNKLDVCAILIFICGFICRLIPTTFYPGRIILSLDFVIFCLRLMHIFTISKTLGPKIIVVKRMMKDVFFFLFLLAVWVVSFGVAKQAILIHNEIRVDWIFRGVVYHSYMTLFGQIPSYIDGVNFNIDQCTVNGTDPNKQKCPESNKENHQPVFPQWLTVLLLCLYLLFTNILLLNLLIAMFNYTFQQVQEHTDQIWKFQRHDLIEEYHGRPPAPPPLILFNHLHFFIKRVILHEPAGRQKQLKEKLEKNEEAALLLWETFLKENYLQHLQKQKKQSTEHKIRDTSDK
;
A
#
# COMPACT_ATOMS: atom_id res chain seq x y z
N MET A 1 -8.12 -30.81 -31.62
CA MET A 1 -8.14 -29.35 -31.40
C MET A 1 -7.64 -28.63 -32.62
N THR A 2 -8.43 -27.74 -33.19
CA THR A 2 -8.02 -26.86 -34.29
C THR A 2 -7.02 -25.80 -33.81
N PRO A 3 -6.21 -25.17 -34.69
CA PRO A 3 -5.25 -24.13 -34.29
C PRO A 3 -5.91 -22.96 -33.53
N THR A 4 -7.13 -22.61 -33.91
CA THR A 4 -7.94 -21.56 -33.26
C THR A 4 -8.39 -21.96 -31.86
N GLU A 5 -8.75 -23.22 -31.63
CA GLU A 5 -9.06 -23.74 -30.30
C GLU A 5 -7.83 -23.75 -29.38
N ARG A 6 -6.66 -24.12 -29.90
CA ARG A 6 -5.41 -24.10 -29.12
C ARG A 6 -5.03 -22.68 -28.73
N PHE A 7 -5.17 -21.73 -29.66
CA PHE A 7 -4.96 -20.31 -29.40
C PHE A 7 -5.90 -19.80 -28.32
N LYS A 8 -7.21 -20.08 -28.43
CA LYS A 8 -8.21 -19.70 -27.43
C LYS A 8 -7.88 -20.31 -26.06
N ALA A 9 -7.55 -21.60 -26.00
CA ALA A 9 -7.20 -22.27 -24.75
C ALA A 9 -5.97 -21.65 -24.07
N PHE A 10 -4.97 -21.23 -24.85
CA PHE A 10 -3.78 -20.55 -24.33
C PHE A 10 -4.12 -19.18 -23.71
N PHE A 11 -4.88 -18.33 -24.40
CA PHE A 11 -5.26 -17.00 -23.88
C PHE A 11 -6.30 -17.04 -22.76
N MET A 12 -6.99 -18.18 -22.57
CA MET A 12 -7.88 -18.40 -21.44
C MET A 12 -7.17 -18.91 -20.18
N ALA A 13 -5.86 -19.19 -20.25
CA ALA A 13 -5.10 -19.60 -19.07
C ALA A 13 -4.93 -18.40 -18.10
N PRO A 14 -5.27 -18.53 -16.80
CA PRO A 14 -5.17 -17.43 -15.83
C PRO A 14 -3.77 -16.82 -15.72
N VAL A 15 -2.72 -17.64 -15.87
CA VAL A 15 -1.32 -17.20 -15.85
C VAL A 15 -1.00 -16.27 -17.02
N VAL A 16 -1.51 -16.57 -18.22
CA VAL A 16 -1.31 -15.71 -19.40
C VAL A 16 -2.06 -14.39 -19.23
N ILE A 17 -3.31 -14.45 -18.77
CA ILE A 17 -4.12 -13.27 -18.45
C ILE A 17 -3.41 -12.39 -17.42
N PHE A 18 -2.85 -13.00 -16.37
CA PHE A 18 -2.07 -12.32 -15.34
C PHE A 18 -0.87 -11.58 -15.93
N HIS A 19 -0.02 -12.25 -16.72
CA HIS A 19 1.15 -11.62 -17.32
C HIS A 19 0.80 -10.50 -18.31
N LEU A 20 -0.25 -10.67 -19.11
CA LEU A 20 -0.74 -9.61 -20.01
C LEU A 20 -1.27 -8.41 -19.24
N ASN A 21 -2.00 -8.63 -18.15
CA ASN A 21 -2.48 -7.57 -17.26
C ASN A 21 -1.32 -6.80 -16.62
N ILE A 22 -0.27 -7.50 -16.16
CA ILE A 22 0.95 -6.85 -15.65
C ILE A 22 1.60 -5.99 -16.72
N LEU A 23 1.84 -6.55 -17.91
CA LEU A 23 2.50 -5.83 -18.99
C LEU A 23 1.70 -4.58 -19.39
N ALA A 24 0.39 -4.72 -19.50
CA ALA A 24 -0.52 -3.62 -19.76
C ALA A 24 -0.43 -2.56 -18.63
N TYR A 25 -0.45 -2.98 -17.36
CA TYR A 25 -0.36 -2.06 -16.23
C TYR A 25 0.98 -1.29 -16.16
N PHE A 26 2.10 -1.94 -16.48
CA PHE A 26 3.39 -1.23 -16.64
C PHE A 26 3.34 -0.24 -17.80
N GLY A 27 2.73 -0.62 -18.92
CA GLY A 27 2.49 0.28 -20.05
C GLY A 27 1.65 1.50 -19.66
N PHE A 28 0.61 1.31 -18.86
CA PHE A 28 -0.21 2.38 -18.30
C PHE A 28 0.63 3.34 -17.43
N LEU A 29 1.43 2.83 -16.50
CA LEU A 29 2.26 3.66 -15.63
C LEU A 29 3.31 4.45 -16.42
N LEU A 30 3.95 3.83 -17.41
CA LEU A 30 4.93 4.51 -18.27
C LEU A 30 4.26 5.61 -19.11
N LEU A 31 3.10 5.33 -19.70
CA LEU A 31 2.33 6.32 -20.45
C LEU A 31 1.87 7.47 -19.55
N PHE A 32 1.39 7.15 -18.34
CA PHE A 32 0.92 8.14 -17.39
C PHE A 32 2.06 9.04 -16.89
N ALA A 33 3.22 8.47 -16.56
CA ALA A 33 4.41 9.22 -16.23
C ALA A 33 4.87 10.12 -17.39
N TYR A 34 4.90 9.59 -18.61
CA TYR A 34 5.27 10.35 -19.80
C TYR A 34 4.35 11.56 -20.00
N VAL A 35 3.04 11.37 -19.93
CA VAL A 35 2.06 12.44 -20.09
C VAL A 35 2.20 13.51 -19.00
N LEU A 36 2.32 13.11 -17.73
CA LEU A 36 2.46 14.03 -16.60
C LEU A 36 3.74 14.89 -16.66
N MET A 37 4.83 14.30 -17.17
CA MET A 37 6.13 14.97 -17.27
C MET A 37 6.28 15.82 -18.54
N THR A 38 5.82 15.32 -19.69
CA THR A 38 6.17 15.88 -21.01
C THR A 38 5.00 16.45 -21.80
N ASP A 39 3.79 15.89 -21.69
CA ASP A 39 2.66 16.21 -22.58
C ASP A 39 1.47 16.79 -21.81
N PHE A 40 1.74 17.53 -20.72
CA PHE A 40 0.72 18.14 -19.87
C PHE A 40 0.33 19.53 -20.41
N GLN A 41 -0.54 19.54 -21.43
CA GLN A 41 -0.98 20.76 -22.11
C GLN A 41 -2.37 21.22 -21.62
N PRO A 42 -2.72 22.53 -21.77
CA PRO A 42 -4.05 23.04 -21.40
C PRO A 42 -5.17 22.38 -22.19
N SER A 43 -4.94 22.12 -23.49
CA SER A 43 -5.83 21.32 -24.33
C SER A 43 -5.44 19.84 -24.23
N PRO A 44 -6.41 18.93 -24.09
CA PRO A 44 -6.09 17.54 -23.90
C PRO A 44 -5.51 16.89 -25.16
N SER A 45 -4.32 16.31 -25.03
CA SER A 45 -3.66 15.59 -26.13
C SER A 45 -4.34 14.24 -26.37
N TRP A 46 -4.14 13.64 -27.54
CA TRP A 46 -4.68 12.30 -27.81
C TRP A 46 -4.14 11.24 -26.83
N ARG A 47 -2.92 11.42 -26.30
CA ARG A 47 -2.30 10.49 -25.33
C ARG A 47 -2.99 10.53 -23.99
N GLU A 48 -3.44 11.71 -23.56
CA GLU A 48 -4.24 11.87 -22.35
C GLU A 48 -5.62 11.22 -22.50
N HIS A 49 -6.25 11.32 -23.67
CA HIS A 49 -7.50 10.62 -23.94
C HIS A 49 -7.32 9.09 -23.83
N VAL A 50 -6.17 8.55 -24.26
CA VAL A 50 -5.85 7.13 -24.06
C VAL A 50 -5.80 6.78 -22.57
N ILE A 51 -5.19 7.61 -21.72
CA ILE A 51 -5.16 7.40 -20.27
C ILE A 51 -6.58 7.44 -19.69
N TYR A 52 -7.43 8.37 -20.13
CA TYR A 52 -8.82 8.46 -19.67
C TYR A 52 -9.64 7.25 -20.04
N PHE A 53 -9.49 6.77 -21.27
CA PHE A 53 -10.11 5.53 -21.71
C PHE A 53 -9.61 4.33 -20.90
N TRP A 54 -8.30 4.26 -20.62
CA TRP A 54 -7.72 3.22 -19.80
C TRP A 54 -8.27 3.24 -18.37
N LEU A 55 -8.30 4.41 -17.74
CA LEU A 55 -8.78 4.49 -16.38
C LEU A 55 -10.27 4.18 -16.29
N PHE A 56 -11.07 4.65 -17.24
CA PHE A 56 -12.47 4.27 -17.35
C PHE A 56 -12.64 2.75 -17.46
N SER A 57 -11.76 2.07 -18.21
CA SER A 57 -11.71 0.61 -18.26
C SER A 57 -11.39 -0.03 -16.91
N LEU A 58 -10.50 0.56 -16.10
CA LEU A 58 -10.20 0.06 -14.74
C LEU A 58 -11.40 0.28 -13.80
N VAL A 59 -12.07 1.42 -13.88
CA VAL A 59 -13.29 1.69 -13.09
C VAL A 59 -14.40 0.68 -13.43
N CYS A 60 -14.59 0.36 -14.71
CA CYS A 60 -15.56 -0.66 -15.12
C CYS A 60 -15.21 -2.06 -14.57
N GLU A 61 -13.92 -2.39 -14.49
CA GLU A 61 -13.45 -3.63 -13.87
C GLU A 61 -13.79 -3.68 -12.37
N GLU A 62 -13.51 -2.61 -11.62
CA GLU A 62 -13.83 -2.54 -10.19
C GLU A 62 -15.35 -2.63 -9.95
N ILE A 63 -16.15 -1.94 -10.77
CA ILE A 63 -17.62 -2.01 -10.70
C ILE A 63 -18.09 -3.45 -10.96
N ARG A 64 -17.53 -4.13 -11.96
CA ARG A 64 -17.85 -5.54 -12.22
C ARG A 64 -17.51 -6.42 -11.03
N GLN A 65 -16.37 -6.21 -10.37
CA GLN A 65 -15.94 -6.99 -9.21
C GLN A 65 -16.89 -6.81 -8.01
N VAL A 66 -17.36 -5.58 -7.76
CA VAL A 66 -18.36 -5.31 -6.72
C VAL A 66 -19.72 -5.94 -7.05
N LEU A 67 -20.11 -5.93 -8.33
CA LEU A 67 -21.37 -6.53 -8.80
C LEU A 67 -21.30 -8.06 -8.98
N TYR A 68 -20.11 -8.64 -8.93
CA TYR A 68 -19.92 -10.09 -9.03
C TYR A 68 -20.26 -10.73 -7.68
N ASP A 69 -21.51 -11.17 -7.55
CA ASP A 69 -22.01 -11.94 -6.41
C ASP A 69 -22.17 -13.43 -6.81
N PRO A 70 -21.18 -14.28 -6.52
CA PRO A 70 -21.23 -15.71 -6.89
C PRO A 70 -22.25 -16.51 -6.06
N ASP A 71 -22.62 -16.02 -4.87
CA ASP A 71 -23.41 -16.76 -3.88
C ASP A 71 -24.81 -16.19 -3.64
N GLY A 72 -25.12 -15.00 -4.16
CA GLY A 72 -26.44 -14.37 -4.07
C GLY A 72 -26.75 -13.84 -2.66
N PHE A 73 -25.72 -13.54 -1.86
CA PHE A 73 -25.87 -13.05 -0.50
C PHE A 73 -26.39 -11.60 -0.42
N GLY A 74 -26.50 -10.91 -1.56
CA GLY A 74 -27.04 -9.56 -1.68
C GLY A 74 -25.93 -8.51 -1.81
N LEU A 75 -26.19 -7.48 -2.64
CA LEU A 75 -25.20 -6.46 -3.04
C LEU A 75 -24.54 -5.74 -1.85
N LEU A 76 -25.29 -5.48 -0.78
CA LEU A 76 -24.77 -4.77 0.40
C LEU A 76 -23.71 -5.58 1.16
N LYS A 77 -23.92 -6.90 1.30
CA LYS A 77 -22.97 -7.77 2.00
C LYS A 77 -21.70 -7.93 1.17
N GLN A 78 -21.84 -8.05 -0.16
CA GLN A 78 -20.70 -8.13 -1.07
C GLN A 78 -19.89 -6.83 -1.09
N ALA A 79 -20.56 -5.67 -1.15
CA ALA A 79 -19.90 -4.38 -1.06
C ALA A 79 -19.15 -4.22 0.28
N SER A 80 -19.74 -4.69 1.38
CA SER A 80 -19.06 -4.69 2.69
C SER A 80 -17.81 -5.58 2.70
N LEU A 81 -17.84 -6.77 2.08
CA LEU A 81 -16.67 -7.64 1.96
C LEU A 81 -15.59 -6.99 1.09
N TYR A 82 -15.96 -6.40 -0.04
CA TYR A 82 -15.04 -5.68 -0.93
C TYR A 82 -14.35 -4.52 -0.21
N ILE A 83 -15.13 -3.67 0.48
CA ILE A 83 -14.62 -2.51 1.23
C ILE A 83 -13.73 -2.94 2.39
N ASN A 84 -13.87 -4.15 2.95
CA ASN A 84 -13.03 -4.58 4.06
C ASN A 84 -11.58 -4.89 3.64
N ASP A 85 -11.32 -5.19 2.37
CA ASP A 85 -9.96 -5.40 1.89
C ASP A 85 -9.18 -4.09 1.78
N PHE A 86 -7.92 -4.12 2.23
CA PHE A 86 -7.02 -2.98 2.20
C PHE A 86 -6.68 -2.55 0.76
N TRP A 87 -6.48 -3.51 -0.15
CA TRP A 87 -6.11 -3.20 -1.53
C TRP A 87 -7.26 -2.55 -2.29
N ASN A 88 -8.48 -3.07 -2.11
CA ASN A 88 -9.68 -2.47 -2.68
C ASN A 88 -9.93 -1.04 -2.15
N LYS A 89 -9.69 -0.78 -0.86
CA LYS A 89 -9.72 0.60 -0.32
C LYS A 89 -8.72 1.51 -1.02
N LEU A 90 -7.51 1.03 -1.29
CA LEU A 90 -6.47 1.79 -1.99
C LEU A 90 -6.90 2.08 -3.44
N ASP A 91 -7.51 1.12 -4.13
CA ASP A 91 -8.00 1.27 -5.50
C ASP A 91 -9.17 2.26 -5.59
N VAL A 92 -10.13 2.21 -4.66
CA VAL A 92 -11.21 3.20 -4.56
C VAL A 92 -10.66 4.59 -4.27
N CYS A 93 -9.66 4.70 -3.37
CA CYS A 93 -9.00 5.95 -3.05
C CYS A 93 -8.29 6.55 -4.28
N ALA A 94 -7.55 5.74 -5.03
CA ALA A 94 -6.89 6.16 -6.27
C ALA A 94 -7.91 6.68 -7.29
N ILE A 95 -9.01 5.95 -7.52
CA ILE A 95 -10.06 6.38 -8.46
C ILE A 95 -10.69 7.72 -8.03
N LEU A 96 -10.97 7.91 -6.74
CA LEU A 96 -11.54 9.16 -6.22
C LEU A 96 -10.58 10.36 -6.40
N ILE A 97 -9.28 10.17 -6.09
CA ILE A 97 -8.26 11.21 -6.25
C ILE A 97 -8.06 11.53 -7.72
N PHE A 98 -8.07 10.53 -8.60
CA PHE A 98 -8.02 10.75 -10.04
C PHE A 98 -9.21 11.57 -10.53
N ILE A 99 -10.45 11.23 -10.13
CA ILE A 99 -11.65 11.99 -10.55
C ILE A 99 -11.54 13.44 -10.09
N CYS A 100 -11.07 13.67 -8.86
CA CYS A 100 -10.79 15.02 -8.35
C CYS A 100 -9.74 15.75 -9.20
N GLY A 101 -8.62 15.09 -9.49
CA GLY A 101 -7.56 15.64 -10.35
C GLY A 101 -8.04 15.94 -11.76
N PHE A 102 -8.87 15.09 -12.34
CA PHE A 102 -9.50 15.26 -13.65
C PHE A 102 -10.43 16.48 -13.67
N ILE A 103 -11.30 16.64 -12.66
CA ILE A 103 -12.18 17.82 -12.55
C ILE A 103 -11.35 19.10 -12.40
N CYS A 104 -10.33 19.11 -11.53
CA CYS A 104 -9.44 20.26 -11.36
C CYS A 104 -8.64 20.59 -12.62
N ARG A 105 -8.34 19.59 -13.46
CA ARG A 105 -7.65 19.76 -14.73
C ARG A 105 -8.52 20.47 -15.78
N LEU A 106 -9.82 20.13 -15.84
CA LEU A 106 -10.76 20.74 -16.80
C LEU A 106 -10.99 22.23 -16.55
N ILE A 107 -10.80 22.69 -15.30
CA ILE A 107 -10.99 24.08 -14.93
C ILE A 107 -9.65 24.84 -15.10
N PRO A 108 -9.58 25.88 -15.94
CA PRO A 108 -8.33 26.58 -16.23
C PRO A 108 -7.72 27.27 -15.01
N THR A 109 -8.53 27.69 -14.03
CA THR A 109 -8.05 28.34 -12.81
C THR A 109 -7.34 27.38 -11.84
N THR A 110 -7.68 26.08 -11.88
CA THR A 110 -7.10 25.05 -11.00
C THR A 110 -6.17 24.10 -11.73
N PHE A 111 -5.66 24.48 -12.90
CA PHE A 111 -4.80 23.63 -13.73
C PHE A 111 -3.53 23.16 -13.01
N TYR A 112 -2.84 24.06 -12.30
CA TYR A 112 -1.63 23.73 -11.55
C TYR A 112 -1.91 22.82 -10.32
N PRO A 113 -2.92 23.12 -9.46
CA PRO A 113 -3.40 22.17 -8.46
C PRO A 113 -3.80 20.81 -9.03
N GLY A 114 -4.46 20.78 -10.20
CA GLY A 114 -4.83 19.53 -10.88
C GLY A 114 -3.61 18.67 -11.23
N ARG A 115 -2.52 19.30 -11.71
CA ARG A 115 -1.24 18.61 -11.95
C ARG A 115 -0.66 18.00 -10.66
N ILE A 116 -0.71 18.74 -9.55
CA ILE A 116 -0.24 18.25 -8.24
C ILE A 116 -1.06 17.04 -7.80
N ILE A 117 -2.39 17.12 -7.87
CA ILE A 117 -3.27 16.01 -7.49
C ILE A 117 -2.99 14.78 -8.35
N LEU A 118 -2.88 14.93 -9.67
CA LEU A 118 -2.55 13.82 -10.58
C LEU A 118 -1.15 13.24 -10.34
N SER A 119 -0.19 14.06 -9.87
CA SER A 119 1.14 13.57 -9.51
C SER A 119 1.14 12.73 -8.23
N LEU A 120 0.32 13.10 -7.24
CA LEU A 120 0.13 12.30 -6.03
C LEU A 120 -0.64 11.01 -6.34
N ASP A 121 -1.63 11.11 -7.22
CA ASP A 121 -2.39 9.97 -7.71
C ASP A 121 -1.52 8.93 -8.42
N PHE A 122 -0.56 9.37 -9.24
CA PHE A 122 0.45 8.49 -9.85
C PHE A 122 1.24 7.68 -8.82
N VAL A 123 1.56 8.26 -7.66
CA VAL A 123 2.24 7.53 -6.56
C VAL A 123 1.34 6.41 -6.04
N ILE A 124 0.03 6.65 -5.88
CA ILE A 124 -0.91 5.63 -5.41
C ILE A 124 -1.05 4.51 -6.44
N PHE A 125 -1.16 4.82 -7.74
CA PHE A 125 -1.13 3.82 -8.80
C PHE A 125 0.20 3.03 -8.82
N CYS A 126 1.33 3.65 -8.50
CA CYS A 126 2.59 2.91 -8.31
C CYS A 126 2.54 1.97 -7.11
N LEU A 127 1.97 2.40 -5.97
CA LEU A 127 1.82 1.56 -4.78
C LEU A 127 0.95 0.32 -5.06
N ARG A 128 -0.03 0.41 -5.97
CA ARG A 128 -0.82 -0.75 -6.42
C ARG A 128 0.03 -1.86 -7.06
N LEU A 129 1.22 -1.56 -7.62
CA LEU A 129 2.14 -2.61 -8.09
C LEU A 129 2.53 -3.60 -6.98
N MET A 130 2.57 -3.14 -5.73
CA MET A 130 2.84 -4.02 -4.60
C MET A 130 1.80 -5.13 -4.51
N HIS A 131 0.51 -4.84 -4.77
CA HIS A 131 -0.54 -5.86 -4.77
C HIS A 131 -0.24 -6.96 -5.79
N ILE A 132 0.16 -6.60 -7.00
CA ILE A 132 0.52 -7.54 -8.06
C ILE A 132 1.71 -8.41 -7.63
N PHE A 133 2.74 -7.81 -7.02
CA PHE A 133 3.91 -8.54 -6.56
C PHE A 133 3.65 -9.47 -5.37
N THR A 134 2.48 -9.39 -4.72
CA THR A 134 2.11 -10.33 -3.65
C THR A 134 2.00 -11.77 -4.15
N ILE A 135 1.73 -11.98 -5.44
CA ILE A 135 1.68 -13.33 -6.02
C ILE A 135 3.02 -14.05 -5.95
N SER A 136 4.13 -13.30 -5.95
CA SER A 136 5.45 -13.92 -6.01
C SER A 136 5.78 -14.60 -4.69
N LYS A 137 6.24 -15.86 -4.78
CA LYS A 137 6.65 -16.64 -3.61
C LYS A 137 7.75 -15.97 -2.79
N THR A 138 8.58 -15.14 -3.41
CA THR A 138 9.72 -14.47 -2.75
C THR A 138 9.38 -13.08 -2.22
N LEU A 139 8.42 -12.38 -2.82
CA LEU A 139 8.07 -10.99 -2.47
C LEU A 139 6.78 -10.89 -1.64
N GLY A 140 5.78 -11.73 -1.90
CA GLY A 140 4.50 -11.72 -1.19
C GLY A 140 4.63 -11.81 0.34
N PRO A 141 5.35 -12.82 0.87
CA PRO A 141 5.84 -12.84 2.24
C PRO A 141 6.27 -11.50 2.83
N LYS A 142 7.19 -10.82 2.15
CA LYS A 142 7.80 -9.58 2.63
C LYS A 142 6.78 -8.45 2.69
N ILE A 143 5.87 -8.39 1.73
CA ILE A 143 4.79 -7.38 1.69
C ILE A 143 3.80 -7.61 2.85
N ILE A 144 3.47 -8.86 3.16
CA ILE A 144 2.62 -9.20 4.32
C ILE A 144 3.28 -8.76 5.62
N VAL A 145 4.59 -8.99 5.76
CA VAL A 145 5.36 -8.55 6.93
C VAL A 145 5.32 -7.03 7.06
N VAL A 146 5.57 -6.28 5.99
CA VAL A 146 5.48 -4.81 5.99
C VAL A 146 4.08 -4.35 6.40
N LYS A 147 3.02 -4.96 5.84
CA LYS A 147 1.63 -4.64 6.21
C LYS A 147 1.37 -4.84 7.71
N ARG A 148 1.96 -5.87 8.32
CA ARG A 148 1.81 -6.14 9.76
C ARG A 148 2.63 -5.19 10.63
N MET A 149 3.83 -4.81 10.17
CA MET A 149 4.69 -3.82 10.82
C MET A 149 4.10 -2.40 10.83
N MET A 150 3.16 -2.07 9.94
CA MET A 150 2.53 -0.74 9.90
C MET A 150 1.88 -0.33 11.23
N LYS A 151 1.39 -1.28 12.03
CA LYS A 151 0.87 -0.99 13.37
C LYS A 151 1.99 -0.52 14.31
N ASP A 152 3.13 -1.20 14.27
CA ASP A 152 4.31 -0.85 15.08
C ASP A 152 4.88 0.52 14.65
N VAL A 153 4.90 0.79 13.33
CA VAL A 153 5.29 2.09 12.77
C VAL A 153 4.41 3.21 13.31
N PHE A 154 3.09 3.01 13.37
CA PHE A 154 2.17 4.04 13.82
C PHE A 154 2.44 4.45 15.28
N PHE A 155 2.60 3.48 16.19
CA PHE A 155 2.94 3.75 17.58
C PHE A 155 4.31 4.41 17.73
N PHE A 156 5.29 3.97 16.93
CA PHE A 156 6.61 4.58 16.93
C PHE A 156 6.59 6.03 16.43
N LEU A 157 5.87 6.32 15.34
CA LEU A 157 5.75 7.66 14.79
C LEU A 157 5.14 8.63 15.81
N PHE A 158 4.17 8.16 16.60
CA PHE A 158 3.61 8.95 17.70
C PHE A 158 4.66 9.31 18.75
N LEU A 159 5.45 8.33 19.22
CA LEU A 159 6.54 8.57 20.18
C LEU A 159 7.60 9.53 19.60
N LEU A 160 7.99 9.34 18.34
CA LEU A 160 8.93 10.19 17.64
C LEU A 160 8.39 11.63 17.50
N ALA A 161 7.11 11.78 17.13
CA ALA A 161 6.49 13.09 16.97
C ALA A 161 6.48 13.89 18.29
N VAL A 162 6.13 13.24 19.41
CA VAL A 162 6.16 13.88 20.74
C VAL A 162 7.58 14.38 21.07
N TRP A 163 8.60 13.57 20.79
CA TRP A 163 9.99 13.95 21.04
C TRP A 163 10.46 15.10 20.15
N VAL A 164 10.22 15.00 18.83
CA VAL A 164 10.62 16.02 17.84
C VAL A 164 9.96 17.37 18.13
N VAL A 165 8.66 17.38 18.45
CA VAL A 165 7.93 18.61 18.77
C VAL A 165 8.44 19.21 20.08
N SER A 166 8.67 18.41 21.12
CA SER A 166 9.17 18.89 22.42
C SER A 166 10.54 19.57 22.27
N PHE A 167 11.47 18.93 21.56
CA PHE A 167 12.77 19.52 21.26
C PHE A 167 12.64 20.77 20.38
N GLY A 168 11.79 20.73 19.35
CA GLY A 168 11.58 21.84 18.44
C GLY A 168 11.03 23.09 19.11
N VAL A 169 10.08 22.94 20.04
CA VAL A 169 9.56 24.04 20.86
C VAL A 169 10.67 24.60 21.75
N ALA A 170 11.41 23.74 22.46
CA ALA A 170 12.51 24.18 23.35
C ALA A 170 13.60 24.94 22.57
N LYS A 171 14.05 24.38 21.44
CA LYS A 171 15.02 25.01 20.54
C LYS A 171 14.53 26.38 20.04
N GLN A 172 13.28 26.47 19.58
CA GLN A 172 12.71 27.71 19.08
C GLN A 172 12.61 28.78 20.18
N ALA A 173 12.17 28.39 21.37
CA ALA A 173 12.01 29.29 22.51
C ALA A 173 13.34 29.83 23.05
N ILE A 174 14.41 29.02 23.03
CA ILE A 174 15.74 29.43 23.51
C ILE A 174 16.44 30.36 22.51
N LEU A 175 16.36 30.06 21.21
CA LEU A 175 17.17 30.75 20.21
C LEU A 175 16.49 31.98 19.62
N ILE A 176 15.17 31.99 19.46
CA ILE A 176 14.44 33.03 18.72
C ILE A 176 13.46 33.74 19.65
N HIS A 177 13.68 35.04 19.86
CA HIS A 177 12.79 35.86 20.66
C HIS A 177 11.49 36.20 19.91
N ASN A 178 10.34 35.89 20.51
CA ASN A 178 8.98 36.32 20.12
C ASN A 178 8.76 36.47 18.60
N GLU A 179 8.64 35.34 17.89
CA GLU A 179 8.21 35.28 16.49
C GLU A 179 6.67 35.19 16.45
N ILE A 180 6.02 36.09 15.72
CA ILE A 180 4.55 36.16 15.63
C ILE A 180 4.03 35.41 14.40
N ARG A 181 4.89 35.21 13.39
CA ARG A 181 4.54 34.58 12.11
C ARG A 181 4.35 33.07 12.30
N VAL A 182 3.10 32.61 12.30
CA VAL A 182 2.73 31.21 12.55
C VAL A 182 3.41 30.23 11.57
N ASP A 183 3.52 30.59 10.30
CA ASP A 183 4.17 29.75 9.28
C ASP A 183 5.65 29.47 9.60
N TRP A 184 6.37 30.51 10.08
CA TRP A 184 7.76 30.40 10.47
C TRP A 184 7.94 29.65 11.79
N ILE A 185 7.01 29.80 12.73
CA ILE A 185 7.00 29.01 13.97
C ILE A 185 6.82 27.52 13.63
N PHE A 186 5.84 27.18 12.79
CA PHE A 186 5.58 25.79 12.42
C PHE A 186 6.76 25.17 11.68
N ARG A 187 7.33 25.90 10.70
CA ARG A 187 8.56 25.47 9.99
C ARG A 187 9.75 25.33 10.94
N GLY A 188 9.93 26.27 11.87
CA GLY A 188 10.99 26.31 12.89
C GLY A 188 10.95 25.14 13.87
N VAL A 189 9.76 24.84 14.38
CA VAL A 189 9.54 23.84 15.44
C VAL A 189 9.48 22.44 14.85
N VAL A 190 8.66 22.21 13.82
CA VAL A 190 8.41 20.86 13.30
C VAL A 190 9.39 20.50 12.20
N TYR A 191 9.42 21.29 11.11
CA TYR A 191 10.18 20.94 9.91
C TYR A 191 11.70 20.93 10.16
N HIS A 192 12.27 21.98 10.73
CA HIS A 192 13.71 22.03 10.99
C HIS A 192 14.17 20.97 12.01
N SER A 193 13.40 20.72 13.06
CA SER A 193 13.74 19.70 14.07
C SER A 193 13.65 18.28 13.50
N TYR A 194 12.67 18.02 12.63
CA TYR A 194 12.57 16.77 11.87
C TYR A 194 13.75 16.60 10.90
N MET A 195 14.14 17.63 10.14
CA MET A 195 15.29 17.54 9.24
C MET A 195 16.62 17.31 9.99
N THR A 196 16.73 17.85 11.19
CA THR A 196 17.89 17.63 12.08
C THR A 196 18.07 16.16 12.44
N LEU A 197 16.98 15.37 12.55
CA LEU A 197 17.03 13.92 12.76
C LEU A 197 17.85 13.20 11.68
N PHE A 198 17.72 13.64 10.42
CA PHE A 198 18.43 13.07 9.26
C PHE A 198 19.83 13.67 9.04
N GLY A 199 20.33 14.47 9.99
CA GLY A 199 21.65 15.08 9.92
C GLY A 199 21.71 16.42 9.18
N GLN A 200 20.58 17.00 8.77
CA GLN A 200 20.56 18.37 8.23
C GLN A 200 20.43 19.37 9.38
N ILE A 201 21.58 19.79 9.91
CA ILE A 201 21.65 20.80 10.97
C ILE A 201 21.56 22.18 10.31
N PRO A 202 20.66 23.07 10.78
CA PRO A 202 20.55 24.41 10.21
C PRO A 202 21.81 25.24 10.51
N SER A 203 22.21 26.07 9.55
CA SER A 203 23.45 26.87 9.57
C SER A 203 23.58 27.83 10.75
N TYR A 204 22.47 28.28 11.34
CA TYR A 204 22.46 29.13 12.53
C TYR A 204 22.77 28.40 13.84
N ILE A 205 22.75 27.07 13.85
CA ILE A 205 23.12 26.24 15.01
C ILE A 205 24.57 25.76 14.88
N ASP A 206 24.99 25.46 13.66
CA ASP A 206 26.33 24.94 13.35
C ASP A 206 27.43 26.00 13.56
N GLY A 207 27.10 27.29 13.47
CA GLY A 207 28.00 28.41 13.81
C GLY A 207 29.18 28.63 12.83
N VAL A 208 29.59 27.60 12.08
CA VAL A 208 30.66 27.65 11.07
C VAL A 208 30.19 28.32 9.78
N ASN A 209 28.94 28.08 9.36
CA ASN A 209 28.35 28.58 8.11
C ASN A 209 27.27 29.66 8.34
N PHE A 210 27.28 30.33 9.50
CA PHE A 210 26.29 31.36 9.80
C PHE A 210 26.60 32.65 9.03
N ASN A 211 25.73 33.03 8.09
CA ASN A 211 25.78 34.34 7.45
C ASN A 211 24.55 35.17 7.87
N ILE A 212 24.80 36.39 8.35
CA ILE A 212 23.77 37.35 8.79
C ILE A 212 22.79 37.68 7.64
N ASP A 213 23.24 37.62 6.39
CA ASP A 213 22.38 37.91 5.22
C ASP A 213 21.22 36.92 5.05
N GLN A 214 21.30 35.75 5.68
CA GLN A 214 20.29 34.69 5.61
C GLN A 214 19.14 34.87 6.61
N CYS A 215 19.21 35.86 7.51
CA CYS A 215 18.19 36.11 8.53
C CYS A 215 17.85 37.60 8.67
N THR A 216 16.71 37.90 9.30
CA THR A 216 16.25 39.28 9.52
C THR A 216 16.03 39.52 11.01
N VAL A 217 16.62 40.58 11.56
CA VAL A 217 16.60 40.87 13.02
C VAL A 217 15.16 41.10 13.53
N ASN A 218 14.36 41.88 12.81
CA ASN A 218 12.97 42.19 13.18
C ASN A 218 11.92 41.29 12.50
N GLY A 219 12.35 40.33 11.67
CA GLY A 219 11.42 39.52 10.88
C GLY A 219 10.63 40.30 9.82
N THR A 220 11.16 41.45 9.37
CA THR A 220 10.52 42.34 8.38
C THR A 220 10.42 41.73 6.99
N ASP A 221 11.34 40.81 6.62
CA ASP A 221 11.29 40.12 5.34
C ASP A 221 10.44 38.84 5.44
N PRO A 222 9.43 38.65 4.57
CA PRO A 222 8.60 37.45 4.60
C PRO A 222 9.36 36.19 4.20
N ASN A 223 10.44 36.33 3.41
CA ASN A 223 11.20 35.23 2.84
C ASN A 223 12.38 34.76 3.70
N LYS A 224 12.71 35.48 4.77
CA LYS A 224 13.85 35.18 5.65
C LYS A 224 13.38 34.85 7.07
N GLN A 225 14.07 33.89 7.68
CA GLN A 225 13.85 33.53 9.08
C GLN A 225 14.35 34.65 10.01
N LYS A 226 13.80 34.73 11.21
CA LYS A 226 14.29 35.66 12.22
C LYS A 226 15.64 35.20 12.76
N CYS A 227 16.56 36.15 12.95
CA CYS A 227 17.88 35.82 13.50
C CYS A 227 17.76 35.33 14.95
N PRO A 228 18.66 34.43 15.39
CA PRO A 228 18.80 34.13 16.81
C PRO A 228 19.07 35.40 17.62
N GLU A 229 18.68 35.40 18.88
CA GLU A 229 18.94 36.55 19.75
C GLU A 229 20.45 36.77 19.90
N SER A 230 20.93 37.91 19.40
CA SER A 230 22.34 38.30 19.39
C SER A 230 22.55 39.59 20.18
N ASN A 231 23.70 39.69 20.84
CA ASN A 231 24.07 40.89 21.57
C ASN A 231 24.30 42.07 20.59
N LYS A 232 23.78 43.26 20.91
CA LYS A 232 23.73 44.42 20.01
C LYS A 232 25.10 44.97 19.62
N GLU A 233 26.13 44.72 20.44
CA GLU A 233 27.46 45.29 20.25
C GLU A 233 28.40 44.36 19.44
N ASN A 234 28.33 43.05 19.68
CA ASN A 234 29.29 42.08 19.11
C ASN A 234 28.68 41.14 18.05
N HIS A 235 27.38 41.25 17.75
CA HIS A 235 26.64 40.37 16.82
C HIS A 235 26.81 38.86 17.11
N GLN A 236 27.20 38.51 18.33
CA GLN A 236 27.32 37.12 18.79
C GLN A 236 25.99 36.68 19.44
N PRO A 237 25.60 35.40 19.29
CA PRO A 237 24.40 34.88 19.94
C PRO A 237 24.51 35.02 21.46
N VAL A 238 23.44 35.48 22.10
CA VAL A 238 23.36 35.64 23.57
C VAL A 238 23.45 34.29 24.26
N PHE A 239 22.87 33.26 23.64
CA PHE A 239 22.92 31.89 24.14
C PHE A 239 24.28 31.23 23.82
N PRO A 240 24.94 30.58 24.80
CA PRO A 240 26.24 29.97 24.57
C PRO A 240 26.18 28.85 23.51
N GLN A 241 27.00 28.96 22.47
CA GLN A 241 27.03 27.99 21.37
C GLN A 241 27.31 26.56 21.85
N TRP A 242 28.21 26.38 22.82
CA TRP A 242 28.53 25.06 23.39
C TRP A 242 27.31 24.38 24.02
N LEU A 243 26.38 25.15 24.58
CA LEU A 243 25.16 24.63 25.19
C LEU A 243 24.15 24.21 24.11
N THR A 244 24.05 24.96 23.00
CA THR A 244 23.25 24.56 21.83
C THR A 244 23.79 23.26 21.22
N VAL A 245 25.10 23.14 21.08
CA VAL A 245 25.76 21.93 20.60
C VAL A 245 25.51 20.77 21.54
N LEU A 246 25.61 20.98 22.86
CA LEU A 246 25.31 19.94 23.86
C LEU A 246 23.85 19.48 23.77
N LEU A 247 22.90 20.41 23.66
CA LEU A 247 21.47 20.11 23.53
C LEU A 247 21.19 19.33 22.23
N LEU A 248 21.83 19.70 21.13
CA LEU A 248 21.77 18.99 19.85
C LEU A 248 22.36 17.57 19.96
N CYS A 249 23.52 17.41 20.61
CA CYS A 249 24.14 16.12 20.84
C CYS A 249 23.23 15.20 21.68
N LEU A 250 22.62 15.72 22.75
CA LEU A 250 21.65 14.97 23.54
C LEU A 250 20.44 14.56 22.71
N TYR A 251 19.88 15.49 21.93
CA TYR A 251 18.76 15.20 21.03
C TYR A 251 19.09 14.06 20.05
N LEU A 252 20.21 14.17 19.33
CA LEU A 252 20.66 13.17 18.37
C LEU A 252 20.98 11.83 19.03
N LEU A 253 21.55 11.83 20.24
CA LEU A 253 21.81 10.59 20.99
C LEU A 253 20.51 9.88 21.35
N PHE A 254 19.53 10.59 21.92
CA PHE A 254 18.23 10.00 22.25
C PHE A 254 17.47 9.53 21.00
N THR A 255 17.43 10.32 19.93
CA THR A 255 16.71 9.89 18.73
C THR A 255 17.41 8.73 18.02
N ASN A 256 18.70 8.86 17.75
CA ASN A 256 19.39 7.93 16.86
C ASN A 256 19.87 6.67 17.59
N ILE A 257 20.27 6.77 18.86
CA ILE A 257 20.72 5.60 19.62
C ILE A 257 19.56 4.93 20.36
N LEU A 258 18.61 5.68 20.93
CA LEU A 258 17.51 5.05 21.66
C LEU A 258 16.32 4.73 20.74
N LEU A 259 15.71 5.74 20.12
CA LEU A 259 14.45 5.57 19.39
C LEU A 259 14.62 4.74 18.11
N LEU A 260 15.60 5.05 17.26
CA LEU A 260 15.81 4.29 16.02
C LEU A 260 16.18 2.82 16.30
N ASN A 261 17.01 2.54 17.30
CA ASN A 261 17.34 1.16 17.67
C ASN A 261 16.14 0.41 18.25
N LEU A 262 15.27 1.09 19.00
CA LEU A 262 14.01 0.51 19.45
C LEU A 262 13.08 0.18 18.25
N LEU A 263 13.01 1.05 17.23
CA LEU A 263 12.27 0.76 16.00
C LEU A 263 12.82 -0.47 15.28
N ILE A 264 14.14 -0.55 15.12
CA ILE A 264 14.80 -1.71 14.49
C ILE A 264 14.51 -2.98 15.29
N ALA A 265 14.54 -2.91 16.63
CA ALA A 265 14.22 -4.05 17.48
C ALA A 265 12.76 -4.51 17.33
N MET A 266 11.79 -3.58 17.31
CA MET A 266 10.37 -3.91 17.08
C MET A 266 10.16 -4.54 15.69
N PHE A 267 10.77 -3.97 14.64
CA PHE A 267 10.71 -4.56 13.31
C PHE A 267 11.31 -5.95 13.28
N ASN A 268 12.48 -6.17 13.89
CA ASN A 268 13.10 -7.49 13.91
C ASN A 268 12.22 -8.52 14.63
N TYR A 269 11.61 -8.14 15.76
CA TYR A 269 10.67 -9.01 16.50
C TYR A 269 9.45 -9.40 15.64
N THR A 270 8.78 -8.42 15.04
CA THR A 270 7.62 -8.68 14.16
C THR A 270 8.02 -9.45 12.90
N PHE A 271 9.21 -9.17 12.34
CA PHE A 271 9.76 -9.90 11.20
C PHE A 271 9.93 -11.39 11.51
N GLN A 272 10.58 -11.71 12.64
CA GLN A 272 10.81 -13.10 13.06
C GLN A 272 9.50 -13.85 13.30
N GLN A 273 8.55 -13.25 14.02
CA GLN A 273 7.25 -13.87 14.32
C GLN A 273 6.46 -14.23 13.05
N VAL A 274 6.52 -13.39 12.01
CA VAL A 274 5.78 -13.61 10.77
C VAL A 274 6.52 -14.55 9.82
N GLN A 275 7.85 -14.53 9.83
CA GLN A 275 8.68 -15.33 8.93
C GLN A 275 8.45 -16.84 9.12
N GLU A 276 8.18 -17.31 10.34
CA GLU A 276 7.96 -18.74 10.64
C GLU A 276 6.72 -19.34 9.95
N HIS A 277 5.66 -18.55 9.72
CA HIS A 277 4.39 -19.01 9.13
C HIS A 277 4.13 -18.50 7.71
N THR A 278 5.11 -17.85 7.13
CA THR A 278 4.99 -17.07 5.90
C THR A 278 4.52 -17.90 4.68
N ASP A 279 5.02 -19.13 4.52
CA ASP A 279 4.66 -19.99 3.37
C ASP A 279 3.18 -20.39 3.39
N GLN A 280 2.62 -20.63 4.57
CA GLN A 280 1.19 -20.94 4.72
C GLN A 280 0.32 -19.73 4.36
N ILE A 281 0.71 -18.54 4.82
CA ILE A 281 -0.03 -17.30 4.52
C ILE A 281 0.02 -17.00 3.02
N TRP A 282 1.19 -17.14 2.38
CA TRP A 282 1.32 -16.94 0.93
C TRP A 282 0.48 -17.93 0.13
N LYS A 283 0.45 -19.21 0.53
CA LYS A 283 -0.40 -20.22 -0.12
C LYS A 283 -1.89 -19.87 -0.03
N PHE A 284 -2.34 -19.35 1.12
CA PHE A 284 -3.73 -18.90 1.29
C PHE A 284 -4.05 -17.71 0.38
N GLN A 285 -3.23 -16.65 0.41
CA GLN A 285 -3.45 -15.47 -0.45
C GLN A 285 -3.39 -15.80 -1.95
N ARG A 286 -2.55 -16.75 -2.33
CA ARG A 286 -2.44 -17.21 -3.72
C ARG A 286 -3.74 -17.81 -4.22
N HIS A 287 -4.50 -18.52 -3.38
CA HIS A 287 -5.79 -19.08 -3.78
C HIS A 287 -6.77 -17.97 -4.18
N ASP A 288 -6.94 -16.97 -3.30
CA ASP A 288 -7.89 -15.87 -3.52
C ASP A 288 -7.59 -15.10 -4.81
N LEU A 289 -6.31 -14.85 -5.08
CA LEU A 289 -5.87 -14.18 -6.30
C LEU A 289 -6.09 -15.05 -7.55
N ILE A 290 -5.86 -16.36 -7.48
CA ILE A 290 -6.11 -17.27 -8.61
C ILE A 290 -7.60 -17.33 -8.92
N GLU A 291 -8.46 -17.43 -7.91
CA GLU A 291 -9.91 -17.42 -8.07
C GLU A 291 -10.39 -16.14 -8.75
N GLU A 292 -9.84 -14.99 -8.35
CA GLU A 292 -10.12 -13.70 -8.97
C GLU A 292 -9.72 -13.68 -10.45
N TYR A 293 -8.47 -14.01 -10.80
CA TYR A 293 -8.00 -14.00 -12.19
C TYR A 293 -8.64 -15.07 -13.07
N HIS A 294 -9.11 -16.18 -12.49
CA HIS A 294 -9.90 -17.19 -13.20
C HIS A 294 -11.27 -16.64 -13.60
N GLY A 295 -11.86 -15.76 -12.79
CA GLY A 295 -13.12 -15.08 -13.08
C GLY A 295 -13.02 -13.85 -13.98
N ARG A 296 -11.79 -13.44 -14.38
CA ARG A 296 -11.59 -12.28 -15.25
C ARG A 296 -11.74 -12.64 -16.73
N PRO A 297 -12.29 -11.76 -17.57
CA PRO A 297 -12.24 -11.92 -19.02
C PRO A 297 -10.78 -11.95 -19.50
N PRO A 298 -10.48 -12.66 -20.60
CA PRO A 298 -9.11 -12.88 -21.06
C PRO A 298 -8.43 -11.65 -21.66
N ALA A 299 -9.18 -10.59 -21.98
CA ALA A 299 -8.64 -9.38 -22.59
C ALA A 299 -8.07 -8.45 -21.52
N PRO A 300 -6.81 -7.97 -21.64
CA PRO A 300 -6.27 -7.00 -20.69
C PRO A 300 -6.94 -5.62 -20.86
N PRO A 301 -6.96 -4.77 -19.81
CA PRO A 301 -7.29 -3.36 -19.95
C PRO A 301 -6.34 -2.70 -20.98
N PRO A 302 -6.82 -1.86 -21.92
CA PRO A 302 -8.17 -1.29 -22.02
C PRO A 302 -9.17 -2.08 -22.90
N LEU A 303 -8.73 -3.15 -23.57
CA LEU A 303 -9.56 -3.95 -24.49
C LEU A 303 -10.68 -4.73 -23.77
N ILE A 304 -10.57 -4.84 -22.45
CA ILE A 304 -11.57 -5.49 -21.58
C ILE A 304 -12.97 -4.84 -21.67
N LEU A 305 -13.06 -3.55 -22.04
CA LEU A 305 -14.34 -2.86 -22.27
C LEU A 305 -15.18 -3.53 -23.36
N PHE A 306 -14.56 -4.05 -24.42
CA PHE A 306 -15.28 -4.77 -25.47
C PHE A 306 -15.89 -6.09 -24.96
N ASN A 307 -15.17 -6.77 -24.06
CA ASN A 307 -15.70 -7.96 -23.39
C ASN A 307 -16.86 -7.61 -22.47
N HIS A 308 -16.78 -6.50 -21.71
CA HIS A 308 -17.91 -6.05 -20.89
C HIS A 308 -19.13 -5.71 -21.71
N LEU A 309 -18.94 -4.99 -22.82
CA LEU A 309 -20.02 -4.70 -23.76
C LEU A 309 -20.64 -5.99 -24.30
N HIS A 310 -19.81 -6.96 -24.69
CA HIS A 310 -20.29 -8.26 -25.16
C HIS A 310 -21.09 -9.01 -24.07
N PHE A 311 -20.58 -9.09 -22.84
CA PHE A 311 -21.28 -9.73 -21.72
C PHE A 311 -22.57 -8.99 -21.34
N PHE A 312 -22.56 -7.67 -21.38
CA PHE A 312 -23.73 -6.84 -21.09
C PHE A 312 -24.82 -7.04 -22.15
N ILE A 313 -24.46 -7.01 -23.43
CA ILE A 313 -25.35 -7.34 -24.56
C ILE A 313 -25.91 -8.75 -24.37
N LYS A 314 -25.07 -9.72 -24.03
CA LYS A 314 -25.49 -11.11 -23.85
C LYS A 314 -26.46 -11.31 -22.68
N ARG A 315 -26.27 -10.59 -21.58
CA ARG A 315 -27.20 -10.62 -20.42
C ARG A 315 -28.50 -9.87 -20.68
N VAL A 316 -28.43 -8.65 -21.20
CA VAL A 316 -29.58 -7.75 -21.30
C VAL A 316 -30.42 -8.03 -22.54
N ILE A 317 -29.77 -8.32 -23.68
CA ILE A 317 -30.46 -8.54 -24.96
C ILE A 317 -30.76 -10.03 -25.13
N LEU A 318 -29.77 -10.91 -24.96
CA LEU A 318 -29.95 -12.36 -25.19
C LEU A 318 -30.52 -13.13 -23.99
N HIS A 319 -30.67 -12.50 -22.81
CA HIS A 319 -31.19 -13.13 -21.58
C HIS A 319 -30.49 -14.46 -21.21
N GLU A 320 -29.25 -14.67 -21.67
CA GLU A 320 -28.51 -15.87 -21.30
C GLU A 320 -28.05 -15.76 -19.84
N PRO A 321 -28.35 -16.77 -19.00
CA PRO A 321 -27.88 -16.77 -17.63
C PRO A 321 -26.35 -16.79 -17.61
N ALA A 322 -25.76 -16.05 -16.67
CA ALA A 322 -24.33 -16.06 -16.50
C ALA A 322 -23.87 -17.50 -16.27
N GLY A 323 -23.00 -18.01 -17.14
CA GLY A 323 -22.40 -19.32 -16.94
C GLY A 323 -21.65 -19.29 -15.62
N ARG A 324 -22.21 -19.95 -14.59
CA ARG A 324 -21.54 -20.18 -13.31
C ARG A 324 -20.16 -20.78 -13.63
N GLN A 325 -19.08 -20.36 -12.95
CA GLN A 325 -17.74 -20.93 -13.13
C GLN A 325 -17.80 -22.45 -12.85
N LYS A 326 -18.06 -23.24 -13.90
CA LYS A 326 -18.25 -24.70 -13.81
C LYS A 326 -16.98 -25.43 -13.37
N GLN A 327 -15.82 -24.78 -13.44
CA GLN A 327 -14.53 -25.41 -13.12
C GLN A 327 -14.19 -25.43 -11.62
N LEU A 328 -14.67 -24.47 -10.82
CA LEU A 328 -14.38 -24.43 -9.37
C LEU A 328 -15.47 -25.11 -8.54
N LYS A 329 -16.71 -25.11 -9.05
CA LYS A 329 -17.86 -25.72 -8.36
C LYS A 329 -18.58 -26.64 -9.32
N GLU A 330 -18.22 -27.92 -9.25
CA GLU A 330 -18.85 -28.97 -10.02
C GLU A 330 -19.98 -29.61 -9.19
N LYS A 331 -21.11 -29.86 -9.85
CA LYS A 331 -22.21 -30.62 -9.24
C LYS A 331 -22.09 -32.06 -9.73
N LEU A 332 -21.72 -32.95 -8.82
CA LEU A 332 -21.58 -34.37 -9.14
C LEU A 332 -22.94 -35.05 -9.33
N GLU A 333 -22.93 -36.14 -10.07
CA GLU A 333 -24.08 -37.05 -10.13
C GLU A 333 -24.24 -37.80 -8.80
N LYS A 334 -25.48 -38.07 -8.41
CA LYS A 334 -25.80 -38.69 -7.10
C LYS A 334 -25.09 -40.03 -6.87
N ASN A 335 -24.89 -40.82 -7.93
CA ASN A 335 -24.25 -42.13 -7.84
C ASN A 335 -22.73 -41.99 -7.59
N GLU A 336 -22.09 -41.03 -8.25
CA GLU A 336 -20.67 -40.74 -8.08
C GLU A 336 -20.39 -40.14 -6.71
N GLU A 337 -21.26 -39.22 -6.25
CA GLU A 337 -21.22 -38.64 -4.90
C GLU A 337 -21.29 -39.73 -3.82
N ALA A 338 -22.22 -40.68 -3.94
CA ALA A 338 -22.35 -41.79 -3.00
C ALA A 338 -21.09 -42.68 -2.98
N ALA A 339 -20.52 -42.99 -4.14
CA ALA A 339 -19.30 -43.79 -4.24
C ALA A 339 -18.09 -43.08 -3.61
N LEU A 340 -17.95 -41.76 -3.84
CA LEU A 340 -16.89 -40.93 -3.25
C LEU A 340 -17.00 -40.85 -1.73
N LEU A 341 -18.21 -40.63 -1.19
CA LEU A 341 -18.43 -40.57 0.26
C LEU A 341 -18.11 -41.91 0.96
N LEU A 342 -18.45 -43.04 0.33
CA LEU A 342 -18.09 -44.37 0.83
C LEU A 342 -16.57 -44.56 0.84
N TRP A 343 -15.88 -44.16 -0.22
CA TRP A 343 -14.43 -44.21 -0.31
C TRP A 343 -13.75 -43.31 0.73
N GLU A 344 -14.24 -42.08 0.92
CA GLU A 344 -13.74 -41.16 1.95
C GLU A 344 -13.93 -41.75 3.36
N THR A 345 -15.10 -42.34 3.63
CA THR A 345 -15.40 -42.97 4.93
C THR A 345 -14.45 -44.13 5.21
N PHE A 346 -14.17 -44.97 4.21
CA PHE A 346 -13.20 -46.06 4.33
C PHE A 346 -11.79 -45.54 4.62
N LEU A 347 -11.33 -44.52 3.90
CA LEU A 347 -10.02 -43.91 4.13
C LEU A 347 -9.90 -43.27 5.52
N LYS A 348 -10.95 -42.58 5.96
CA LYS A 348 -11.04 -42.00 7.31
C LYS A 348 -10.88 -43.08 8.37
N GLU A 349 -11.57 -44.20 8.26
CA GLU A 349 -11.49 -45.28 9.23
C GLU A 349 -10.09 -45.91 9.26
N ASN A 350 -9.50 -46.16 8.09
CA ASN A 350 -8.13 -46.67 8.00
C ASN A 350 -7.11 -45.71 8.62
N TYR A 351 -7.26 -44.41 8.37
CA TYR A 351 -6.44 -43.36 8.98
C TYR A 351 -6.57 -43.33 10.51
N LEU A 352 -7.80 -43.40 11.04
CA LEU A 352 -8.04 -43.43 12.48
C LEU A 352 -7.40 -44.65 13.16
N GLN A 353 -7.47 -45.82 12.54
CA GLN A 353 -6.81 -47.02 13.03
C GLN A 353 -5.28 -46.87 13.05
N HIS A 354 -4.70 -46.28 12.01
CA HIS A 354 -3.27 -45.98 11.96
C HIS A 354 -2.85 -45.00 13.07
N LEU A 355 -3.64 -43.95 13.29
CA LEU A 355 -3.39 -42.96 14.34
C LEU A 355 -3.44 -43.59 15.74
N GLN A 356 -4.43 -44.46 15.99
CA GLN A 356 -4.54 -45.20 17.24
C GLN A 356 -3.34 -46.13 17.47
N LYS A 357 -2.88 -46.84 16.42
CA LYS A 357 -1.68 -47.69 16.52
C LYS A 357 -0.43 -46.86 16.85
N GLN A 358 -0.23 -45.73 16.19
CA GLN A 358 0.90 -44.82 16.49
C GLN A 358 0.82 -44.28 17.92
N LYS A 359 -0.37 -43.87 18.37
CA LYS A 359 -0.57 -43.35 19.73
C LYS A 359 -0.27 -44.42 20.80
N LYS A 360 -0.73 -45.66 20.60
CA LYS A 360 -0.39 -46.81 21.47
C LYS A 360 1.10 -47.17 21.45
N GLN A 361 1.80 -46.90 20.34
CA GLN A 361 3.23 -47.14 20.24
C GLN A 361 4.07 -46.06 20.93
N SER A 362 3.52 -44.86 21.13
CA SER A 362 4.18 -43.75 21.81
C SER A 362 4.60 -44.11 23.23
N THR A 363 5.84 -43.79 23.58
CA THR A 363 6.43 -44.07 24.88
C THR A 363 5.65 -43.41 26.01
N GLU A 364 5.17 -42.17 25.81
CA GLU A 364 4.35 -41.45 26.78
C GLU A 364 3.04 -42.17 27.09
N HIS A 365 2.39 -42.74 26.07
CA HIS A 365 1.16 -43.51 26.24
C HIS A 365 1.42 -44.81 26.98
N LYS A 366 2.52 -45.51 26.64
CA LYS A 366 2.90 -46.75 27.32
C LYS A 366 3.24 -46.51 28.79
N ILE A 367 3.93 -45.41 29.10
CA ILE A 367 4.27 -45.02 30.47
C ILE A 367 2.99 -44.73 31.28
N ARG A 368 2.02 -44.01 30.71
CA ARG A 368 0.70 -43.80 31.35
C ARG A 368 -0.05 -45.12 31.55
N ASP A 369 -0.15 -45.96 30.53
CA ASP A 369 -0.79 -47.27 30.63
C ASP A 369 -0.14 -48.18 31.68
N THR A 370 1.17 -48.07 31.91
CA THR A 370 1.87 -48.80 32.99
C THR A 370 1.75 -48.15 34.37
N SER A 371 1.37 -46.87 34.44
CA SER A 371 1.13 -46.17 35.70
C SER A 371 -0.31 -46.34 36.19
N ASP A 372 -1.26 -46.53 35.25
CA ASP A 372 -2.67 -46.78 35.54
C ASP A 372 -2.98 -48.27 35.83
N LYS A 373 -2.02 -49.16 35.54
CA LYS A 373 -2.02 -50.59 35.90
C LYS A 373 -1.21 -50.81 37.16
#